data_AF-A0A8S2Z285-F1
#
_entry.id   AF-A0A8S2Z285-F1
#
_cell.length_a   1.000
_cell.length_b   1.000
_cell.length_c   1.000
_cell.angle_alpha   90.00
_cell.angle_beta   90.00
_cell.angle_gamma   90.00
#
_symmetry.space_group_name_H-M   'P 1'
#
loop_
_entity.id
_entity.type
_entity.pdbx_description
1 polymer ?
#
loop_
_entity_poly.entity_id
_entity_poly.type
_entity_poly.pdbx_seq_one_letter_code
_entity_poly.pdbx_strand_id
1 'polypeptide(L)' 'MKLFSPKVGRNYGLKQFKNDLKTVLQSAGVDGEQCILLMEDYQFMESTFVELINSL' A
#
# COMPACT_ATOMS: atom_id res chain seq x y z
N MET A 1 15.32 -4.76 5.51
CA MET A 1 14.58 -3.84 4.62
C MET A 1 13.62 -4.66 3.78
N LYS A 2 12.31 -4.54 3.99
CA LYS A 2 11.26 -5.27 3.24
C LYS A 2 10.67 -4.38 2.15
N LEU A 3 10.53 -4.91 0.94
CA LEU A 3 9.90 -4.23 -0.19
C LEU A 3 8.46 -4.73 -0.35
N PHE A 4 7.52 -3.80 -0.36
CA PHE A 4 6.11 -4.04 -0.63
C PHE A 4 5.70 -3.32 -1.90
N SER A 5 4.99 -4.01 -2.78
CA SER A 5 4.34 -3.39 -3.93
C SER A 5 2.98 -4.05 -4.16
N PRO A 6 1.89 -3.28 -4.30
CA PRO A 6 0.56 -3.83 -4.49
C PRO A 6 0.45 -4.69 -5.75
N LYS A 7 -0.09 -5.90 -5.59
CA LYS A 7 -0.38 -6.77 -6.72
C LYS A 7 -1.79 -6.47 -7.24
N VAL A 8 -1.88 -5.47 -8.11
CA VAL A 8 -3.15 -5.10 -8.73
C VAL A 8 -3.61 -6.18 -9.71
N GLY A 9 -4.85 -6.62 -9.54
CA GLY A 9 -5.53 -7.58 -10.40
C GLY A 9 -6.95 -7.11 -10.70
N ARG A 10 -7.73 -7.90 -11.45
CA ARG A 10 -9.08 -7.50 -11.94
C ARG A 10 -10.05 -7.02 -10.85
N ASN A 11 -9.94 -7.52 -9.62
CA ASN A 11 -10.82 -7.18 -8.50
C ASN A 11 -10.11 -6.38 -7.41
N TYR A 12 -9.00 -5.71 -7.76
CA TYR A 12 -8.27 -4.88 -6.84
C TYR A 12 -8.96 -3.51 -6.73
N GLY A 13 -9.45 -3.20 -5.53
CA GLY A 13 -10.06 -1.90 -5.24
C GLY A 13 -9.68 -1.41 -3.84
N LEU A 14 -10.38 -0.39 -3.37
CA LEU A 14 -10.09 0.28 -2.10
C LEU A 14 -9.93 -0.65 -0.89
N LYS A 15 -10.70 -1.74 -0.81
CA LYS A 15 -10.61 -2.70 0.30
C LYS A 15 -9.26 -3.43 0.33
N GLN A 16 -8.81 -3.90 -0.84
CA GLN A 16 -7.53 -4.59 -0.98
C GLN A 16 -6.38 -3.62 -0.70
N PHE A 17 -6.45 -2.40 -1.24
CA PHE A 17 -5.45 -1.38 -0.99
C PHE A 17 -5.31 -1.00 0.49
N LYS A 18 -6.43 -0.83 1.21
CA LYS A 18 -6.40 -0.61 2.66
C LYS A 18 -5.79 -1.79 3.43
N ASN A 19 -5.99 -3.02 2.98
CA ASN A 19 -5.38 -4.19 3.61
C ASN A 19 -3.86 -4.21 3.39
N ASP A 20 -3.41 -3.93 2.16
CA ASP A 20 -1.99 -3.86 1.84
C ASP A 20 -1.30 -2.77 2.68
N LEU A 21 -1.90 -1.58 2.77
CA LEU A 21 -1.40 -0.50 3.64
C LEU A 21 -1.32 -0.92 5.12
N LYS A 22 -2.35 -1.60 5.64
CA LYS A 22 -2.33 -2.12 7.02
C LYS A 22 -1.16 -3.06 7.25
N THR A 23 -0.87 -3.95 6.30
CA THR A 23 0.26 -4.88 6.42
C THR A 23 1.60 -4.13 6.46
N VAL A 24 1.79 -3.14 5.58
CA VAL A 24 3.03 -2.33 5.59
C VAL A 24 3.18 -1.54 6.88
N LEU A 25 2.11 -0.90 7.33
CA LEU A 25 2.10 -0.11 8.57
C LEU A 25 2.32 -0.97 9.81
N GLN A 26 1.80 -2.19 9.85
CA GLN A 26 2.07 -3.13 10.93
C GLN A 26 3.56 -3.46 10.99
N SER A 27 4.16 -3.86 9.87
CA SER A 27 5.59 -4.21 9.83
C SER A 27 6.49 -3.02 10.16
N ALA A 28 6.17 -1.83 9.65
CA ALA A 28 6.97 -0.64 9.90
C ALA A 28 6.77 -0.06 11.31
N GLY A 29 5.52 0.10 11.73
CA GLY A 29 5.15 0.84 12.94
C GLY A 29 5.07 0.01 14.21
N VAL A 30 4.79 -1.30 14.11
CA VAL A 30 4.67 -2.18 15.28
C VAL A 30 5.86 -3.12 15.38
N ASP A 31 6.21 -3.78 14.27
CA ASP A 31 7.29 -4.77 14.28
C ASP A 31 8.68 -4.10 14.19
N GLY A 32 8.73 -2.79 13.92
CA GLY A 32 9.96 -2.00 13.88
C GLY A 32 10.87 -2.29 12.68
N GLU A 33 10.33 -2.92 11.63
CA GLU A 33 11.10 -3.31 10.46
C GLU A 33 11.20 -2.16 9.45
N GLN A 34 12.40 -1.95 8.89
CA GLN A 34 12.55 -1.01 7.79
C GLN A 34 11.82 -1.52 6.54
N CYS A 35 10.84 -0.75 6.06
CA CYS A 35 9.98 -1.11 4.93
C CYS A 35 10.04 -0.06 3.80
N ILE A 36 9.81 -0.50 2.57
CA ILE A 36 9.62 0.34 1.38
C ILE A 36 8.26 -0.02 0.78
N LEU A 37 7.41 0.98 0.58
CA LEU A 37 6.20 0.86 -0.24
C LEU A 37 6.51 1.42 -1.64
N LEU A 38 6.55 0.55 -2.65
CA LEU A 38 6.78 0.89 -4.05
C LEU A 38 5.46 0.95 -4.82
N MET A 39 5.18 2.12 -5.37
CA MET A 39 3.97 2.41 -6.16
C MET A 39 4.37 2.84 -7.58
N GLU A 40 3.70 2.30 -8.58
CA GLU A 40 3.82 2.66 -10.00
C GLU A 40 2.49 3.19 -10.55
N ASP A 41 2.54 3.98 -11.63
CA ASP A 41 1.38 4.68 -12.20
C ASP A 41 0.18 3.75 -12.47
N TYR A 42 0.43 2.53 -12.96
CA TYR A 42 -0.64 1.56 -13.27
C TYR A 42 -1.34 1.01 -12.02
N GLN A 43 -0.78 1.19 -10.82
CA GLN A 43 -1.37 0.71 -9.57
C GLN A 43 -2.40 1.70 -8.99
N PHE A 44 -2.42 2.94 -9.47
CA PHE A 44 -3.38 3.97 -9.07
C PHE A 44 -4.71 3.84 -9.84
N MET A 45 -5.49 2.83 -9.47
CA MET A 45 -6.77 2.52 -10.12
C MET A 45 -7.91 3.46 -9.71
N GLU A 46 -7.83 4.05 -8.51
CA GLU A 46 -8.82 4.98 -7.96
C GLU A 46 -8.08 6.19 -7.35
N SER A 47 -8.62 7.41 -7.52
CA SER A 47 -7.99 8.65 -6.98
C SER A 47 -7.80 8.60 -5.46
N THR A 48 -8.71 7.90 -4.76
CA THR A 48 -8.66 7.71 -3.31
C THR A 48 -7.38 7.01 -2.84
N PHE A 49 -6.68 6.25 -3.71
CA PHE A 49 -5.41 5.62 -3.32
C PHE A 49 -4.33 6.66 -3.06
N VAL A 50 -4.27 7.70 -3.91
CA VAL A 50 -3.32 8.82 -3.76
C VAL A 50 -3.65 9.62 -2.52
N GLU A 51 -4.93 9.89 -2.26
CA GLU A 51 -5.38 10.61 -1.06
C GLU A 51 -4.98 9.87 0.23
N LEU A 52 -5.15 8.55 0.26
CA LEU A 52 -4.73 7.72 1.39
C LEU A 52 -3.22 7.74 1.61
N ILE A 53 -2.43 7.72 0.53
CA ILE A 53 -0.96 7.82 0.64
C ILE A 53 -0.54 9.19 1.16
N ASN A 54 -1.17 10.26 0.68
CA ASN A 54 -0.87 11.63 1.14
C ASN A 54 -1.26 11.87 2.60
N SER A 55 -2.12 11.02 3.17
CA SER A 55 -2.59 11.15 4.56
C SER A 55 -1.78 10.32 5.57
N LEU A 56 -0.83 9.50 5.09
CA LEU A 56 0.10 8.72 5.92
C LEU A 56 1.17 9.61 6.54
#